data_AF-A0A3C0JQH7-F1
#
_entry.id   AF-A0A3C0JQH7-F1
#
_cell.length_a   1.000
_cell.length_b   1.000
_cell.length_c   1.000
_cell.angle_alpha   90.00
_cell.angle_beta   90.00
_cell.angle_gamma   90.00
#
_symmetry.space_group_name_H-M   'P 1'
#
loop_
_entity.id
_entity.type
_entity.pdbx_description
1 polymer ?
#
loop_
_entity_poly.entity_id
_entity_poly.type
_entity_poly.pdbx_seq_one_letter_code
_entity_poly.pdbx_strand_id
1 'polypeptide(L)'
;MSVLTEDMKRVVREQRLGYIATVCPDGTPNLSPKATMKVWDDDHLVFADLASPGTIANLKQNPAIEINIVDPFLRKGYRFKGTAEVIGSGPDFDKVMTLFADRQAGVNAQIRGFVMMTVTRALPVISPGYVGGVTESQMLAQWEEYYASVNANSPASSASPTIS
;
A
#
# COMPACT_ATOMS: atom_id res chain seq x y z
N MET A 1 19.30 -0.63 8.39
CA MET A 1 19.34 0.75 8.94
C MET A 1 17.92 1.08 9.32
N SER A 2 17.46 0.94 10.57
CA SER A 2 16.03 1.07 10.95
C SER A 2 15.36 2.36 10.40
N VAL A 3 14.79 2.30 9.20
CA VAL A 3 14.20 3.47 8.48
C VAL A 3 12.76 3.69 8.93
N LEU A 4 12.04 2.60 9.18
CA LEU A 4 10.62 2.62 9.52
C LEU A 4 10.44 2.91 11.01
N THR A 5 9.93 4.11 11.29
CA THR A 5 9.47 4.46 12.64
C THR A 5 8.20 3.69 13.02
N GLU A 6 7.89 3.61 14.31
CA GLU A 6 6.65 2.97 14.77
C GLU A 6 5.39 3.62 14.22
N ASP A 7 5.39 4.94 14.03
CA ASP A 7 4.26 5.64 13.41
C ASP A 7 4.07 5.24 11.94
N MET A 8 5.17 5.13 11.17
CA MET A 8 5.11 4.64 9.79
C MET A 8 4.55 3.21 9.72
N LYS A 9 5.02 2.32 10.61
CA LYS A 9 4.54 0.95 10.68
C LYS A 9 3.06 0.88 11.07
N ARG A 10 2.62 1.74 11.99
CA ARG A 10 1.21 1.90 12.38
C ARG A 10 0.34 2.27 11.17
N VAL A 11 0.71 3.31 10.44
CA VAL A 11 -0.02 3.75 9.22
C VAL A 11 -0.10 2.62 8.19
N VAL A 12 0.98 1.87 7.96
CA VAL A 12 0.95 0.71 7.05
C VAL A 12 -0.06 -0.35 7.50
N ARG A 13 -0.07 -0.69 8.79
CA ARG A 13 -0.96 -1.73 9.36
C ARG A 13 -2.43 -1.33 9.36
N GLU A 14 -2.73 -0.07 9.62
CA GLU A 14 -4.08 0.49 9.65
C GLU A 14 -4.65 0.64 8.24
N GLN A 15 -3.91 1.31 7.35
CA GLN A 15 -4.42 1.69 6.03
C GLN A 15 -4.39 0.53 5.04
N ARG A 16 -3.36 -0.33 5.08
CA ARG A 16 -3.15 -1.55 4.26
C ARG A 16 -3.14 -1.37 2.73
N LEU A 17 -3.68 -0.27 2.22
CA LEU A 17 -3.73 0.13 0.83
C LEU A 17 -2.55 1.04 0.52
N GLY A 18 -1.64 0.53 -0.30
CA GLY A 18 -0.54 1.29 -0.89
C GLY A 18 -0.75 1.53 -2.37
N TYR A 19 -0.31 2.69 -2.85
CA TYR A 19 -0.21 3.03 -4.27
C TYR A 19 1.22 2.84 -4.71
N ILE A 20 1.45 1.86 -5.58
CA ILE A 20 2.77 1.41 -5.98
C ILE A 20 3.15 2.05 -7.30
N ALA A 21 4.15 2.93 -7.26
CA ALA A 21 4.73 3.53 -8.44
C ALA A 21 5.92 2.70 -8.92
N THR A 22 5.91 2.31 -10.20
CA THR A 22 7.03 1.65 -10.89
C THR A 22 7.27 2.31 -12.24
N VAL A 23 8.36 1.94 -12.91
CA VAL A 23 8.75 2.50 -14.22
C VAL A 23 8.51 1.46 -15.30
N CYS A 24 7.75 1.81 -16.33
CA CYS A 24 7.55 0.99 -17.52
C CYS A 24 8.84 0.88 -18.35
N PRO A 25 8.98 -0.13 -19.23
CA PRO A 25 10.16 -0.27 -20.10
C PRO A 25 10.41 0.94 -21.01
N ASP A 26 9.37 1.69 -21.38
CA ASP A 26 9.46 2.92 -22.18
C ASP A 26 9.78 4.18 -21.35
N GLY A 27 10.02 4.02 -20.03
CA GLY A 27 10.31 5.11 -19.10
C GLY A 27 9.07 5.82 -18.54
N THR A 28 7.86 5.46 -18.96
CA THR A 28 6.62 6.05 -18.43
C THR A 28 6.28 5.54 -17.03
N PRO A 29 5.52 6.29 -16.21
CA PRO A 29 5.11 5.82 -14.89
C PRO A 29 3.99 4.78 -14.98
N ASN A 30 4.05 3.77 -14.11
CA ASN A 30 2.94 2.87 -13.80
C ASN A 30 2.54 3.05 -12.34
N LEU A 31 1.23 3.09 -12.05
CA LEU A 31 0.69 3.21 -10.69
C LEU A 31 -0.34 2.11 -10.43
N SER A 32 -0.12 1.28 -9.41
CA SER A 32 -1.03 0.17 -9.09
C SER A 32 -1.41 0.16 -7.61
N PRO A 33 -2.71 0.14 -7.26
CA PRO A 33 -3.14 -0.02 -5.87
C PRO A 33 -2.94 -1.47 -5.39
N LYS A 34 -2.44 -1.63 -4.16
CA LYS A 34 -2.29 -2.91 -3.47
C LYS A 34 -2.86 -2.80 -2.07
N ALA A 35 -3.97 -3.48 -1.83
CA ALA A 35 -4.61 -3.57 -0.53
C ALA A 35 -3.98 -4.64 0.38
N THR A 36 -2.75 -5.08 0.07
CA THR A 36 -2.03 -6.21 0.70
C THR A 36 -0.76 -5.76 1.41
N MET A 37 -0.57 -4.47 1.66
CA MET A 37 0.63 -3.96 2.30
C MET A 37 0.77 -4.49 3.73
N LYS A 38 1.98 -4.93 4.08
CA LYS A 38 2.41 -5.29 5.43
C LYS A 38 3.82 -4.78 5.70
N VAL A 39 4.14 -4.62 6.98
CA VAL A 39 5.50 -4.39 7.46
C VAL A 39 6.17 -5.75 7.63
N TRP A 40 7.35 -5.93 7.03
CA TRP A 40 8.16 -7.15 7.22
C TRP A 40 9.08 -6.99 8.44
N ASP A 41 9.88 -5.92 8.45
CA ASP A 41 10.76 -5.55 9.56
C ASP A 41 10.95 -4.02 9.60
N ASP A 42 12.04 -3.55 10.20
CA ASP A 42 12.37 -2.13 10.36
C ASP A 42 12.78 -1.42 9.07
N ASP A 43 13.10 -2.17 8.02
CA ASP A 43 13.64 -1.66 6.76
C ASP A 43 12.81 -2.08 5.55
N HIS A 44 11.88 -3.03 5.73
CA HIS A 44 11.19 -3.68 4.63
C HIS A 44 9.66 -3.62 4.73
N LEU A 45 9.06 -3.31 3.58
CA LEU A 45 7.62 -3.43 3.35
C LEU A 45 7.36 -4.54 2.35
N VAL A 46 6.22 -5.21 2.46
CA VAL A 46 5.86 -6.32 1.57
C VAL A 46 4.41 -6.21 1.10
N PHE A 47 4.16 -6.64 -0.15
CA PHE A 47 2.80 -6.87 -0.65
C PHE A 47 2.70 -8.16 -1.45
N ALA A 48 1.52 -8.77 -1.41
CA ALA A 48 1.20 -9.96 -2.20
C ALA A 48 0.78 -9.59 -3.62
N ASP A 49 1.29 -10.34 -4.61
CA ASP A 49 0.83 -10.28 -5.99
C ASP A 49 -0.33 -11.26 -6.23
N LEU A 50 -1.51 -10.71 -6.48
CA LEU A 50 -2.70 -11.46 -6.88
C LEU A 50 -3.01 -11.25 -8.37
N ALA A 51 -2.94 -9.99 -8.81
CA ALA A 51 -3.24 -9.56 -10.17
C ALA A 51 -2.44 -8.29 -10.53
N SER A 52 -1.11 -8.39 -10.57
CA SER A 52 -0.21 -7.24 -10.80
C SER A 52 0.78 -7.42 -11.97
N PRO A 53 0.38 -7.98 -13.13
CA PRO A 53 1.32 -8.39 -14.17
C PRO A 53 2.25 -7.24 -14.63
N GLY A 54 1.72 -6.04 -14.83
CA GLY A 54 2.52 -4.87 -15.20
C GLY A 54 3.50 -4.42 -14.12
N THR A 55 3.06 -4.39 -12.86
CA THR A 55 3.94 -4.03 -11.72
C THR A 55 5.09 -5.03 -11.58
N ILE A 56 4.80 -6.33 -11.65
CA ILE A 56 5.81 -7.38 -11.55
C ILE A 56 6.78 -7.35 -12.73
N ALA A 57 6.28 -7.18 -13.96
CA ALA A 57 7.13 -7.09 -15.14
C ALA A 57 8.08 -5.89 -15.06
N ASN A 58 7.60 -4.73 -14.60
CA ASN A 58 8.42 -3.54 -14.39
C ASN A 58 9.52 -3.81 -13.35
N LEU A 59 9.17 -4.36 -12.18
CA LEU A 59 10.12 -4.60 -11.10
C LEU A 59 11.21 -5.62 -11.41
N LYS A 60 10.90 -6.61 -12.27
CA LYS A 60 11.90 -7.57 -12.78
C LYS A 60 12.96 -6.92 -13.67
N GLN A 61 12.65 -5.78 -14.31
CA GLN A 61 13.57 -5.05 -15.19
C GLN A 61 14.25 -3.87 -14.47
N ASN A 62 13.50 -3.19 -13.61
CA ASN A 62 13.95 -2.03 -12.85
C ASN A 62 13.42 -2.12 -11.41
N PRO A 63 14.29 -2.34 -10.40
CA PRO A 63 13.84 -2.52 -9.04
C PRO A 63 13.36 -1.22 -8.37
N ALA A 64 13.51 -0.06 -9.01
CA ALA A 64 13.10 1.23 -8.45
C ALA A 64 11.59 1.26 -8.19
N ILE A 65 11.23 1.60 -6.95
CA ILE A 65 9.85 1.61 -6.47
C ILE A 65 9.62 2.78 -5.51
N GLU A 66 8.42 3.35 -5.56
CA GLU A 66 7.92 4.24 -4.52
C GLU A 66 6.51 3.80 -4.11
N ILE A 67 6.25 3.75 -2.80
CA ILE A 67 4.97 3.34 -2.23
C ILE A 67 4.39 4.52 -1.46
N ASN A 68 3.19 4.94 -1.81
CA ASN A 68 2.43 5.92 -1.04
C ASN A 68 1.29 5.27 -0.27
N ILE A 69 1.23 5.54 1.04
CA ILE A 69 0.15 5.10 1.91
C ILE A 69 -0.34 6.33 2.67
N VAL A 70 -1.65 6.56 2.62
CA VAL A 70 -2.29 7.71 3.26
C VAL A 70 -3.51 7.26 4.05
N ASP A 71 -3.68 7.86 5.22
CA ASP A 71 -4.94 7.87 5.95
C ASP A 71 -5.87 8.89 5.27
N PRO A 72 -7.03 8.47 4.74
CA PRO A 72 -7.93 9.36 4.02
C PRO A 72 -8.63 10.36 4.95
N PHE A 73 -8.81 10.04 6.23
CA PHE A 73 -9.49 10.89 7.20
C PHE A 73 -8.53 11.87 7.87
N LEU A 74 -7.39 11.38 8.36
CA LEU A 74 -6.33 12.25 8.88
C LEU A 74 -5.62 13.02 7.77
N ARG A 75 -5.80 12.63 6.50
CA ARG A 75 -5.21 13.29 5.34
C ARG A 75 -3.69 13.40 5.44
N LYS A 76 -3.08 12.38 6.05
CA LYS A 76 -1.64 12.25 6.33
C LYS A 76 -1.16 10.85 5.98
N GLY A 77 0.14 10.68 5.83
CA GLY A 77 0.73 9.37 5.62
C GLY A 77 2.19 9.50 5.23
N TYR A 78 2.66 8.57 4.41
CA TYR A 78 4.07 8.47 4.06
C TYR A 78 4.27 8.06 2.59
N ARG A 79 5.40 8.51 2.03
CA ARG A 79 5.98 7.98 0.80
C ARG A 79 7.27 7.27 1.14
N PHE A 80 7.34 6.00 0.78
CA PHE A 80 8.49 5.14 0.96
C PHE A 80 9.17 4.95 -0.39
N LYS A 81 10.45 5.31 -0.49
CA LYS A 81 11.28 5.12 -1.69
C LYS A 81 12.33 4.06 -1.43
N GLY A 82 12.64 3.26 -2.44
CA GLY A 82 13.59 2.17 -2.29
C GLY A 82 13.73 1.31 -3.54
N THR A 83 14.13 0.07 -3.30
CA THR A 83 14.26 -0.98 -4.32
C THR A 83 13.42 -2.18 -3.92
N ALA A 84 12.94 -2.93 -4.91
CA ALA A 84 12.12 -4.11 -4.70
C ALA A 84 12.71 -5.37 -5.33
N GLU A 85 12.42 -6.50 -4.68
CA GLU A 85 12.67 -7.85 -5.15
C GLU A 85 11.34 -8.60 -5.31
N VAL A 86 11.21 -9.37 -6.39
CA VAL A 86 10.05 -10.22 -6.65
C VAL A 86 10.35 -11.64 -6.17
N ILE A 87 9.58 -12.10 -5.18
CA ILE A 87 9.71 -13.43 -4.57
C ILE A 87 8.60 -14.33 -5.14
N GLY A 88 8.97 -15.28 -5.99
CA GLY A 88 8.01 -16.16 -6.68
C GLY A 88 7.80 -17.54 -6.05
N SER A 89 8.80 -18.07 -5.35
CA SER A 89 8.77 -19.40 -4.74
C SER A 89 9.95 -19.60 -3.78
N GLY A 90 9.97 -20.75 -3.09
CA GLY A 90 11.06 -21.16 -2.22
C GLY A 90 10.94 -20.69 -0.77
N PRO A 91 11.98 -20.87 0.06
CA PRO A 91 11.88 -20.66 1.51
C PRO A 91 11.46 -19.25 1.91
N ASP A 92 11.87 -18.22 1.16
CA ASP A 92 11.49 -16.84 1.48
C ASP A 92 10.04 -16.55 1.09
N PHE A 93 9.51 -17.19 0.05
CA PHE A 93 8.09 -17.17 -0.25
C PHE A 93 7.28 -17.77 0.92
N ASP A 94 7.69 -18.94 1.40
CA ASP A 94 7.00 -19.62 2.50
C ASP A 94 7.01 -18.80 3.79
N LYS A 95 8.16 -18.19 4.11
CA LYS A 95 8.29 -17.27 5.26
C LYS A 95 7.36 -16.08 5.11
N VAL A 96 7.34 -15.41 3.95
CA VAL A 96 6.48 -14.24 3.73
C VAL A 96 5.01 -14.62 3.78
N MET A 97 4.64 -15.79 3.25
CA MET A 97 3.27 -16.30 3.29
C MET A 97 2.71 -16.38 4.72
N THR A 98 3.54 -16.66 5.73
CA THR A 98 3.09 -16.70 7.14
C THR A 98 2.50 -15.39 7.63
N LEU A 99 2.96 -14.24 7.12
CA LEU A 99 2.40 -12.92 7.46
C LEU A 99 0.98 -12.72 6.94
N PHE A 100 0.55 -13.48 5.93
CA PHE A 100 -0.76 -13.35 5.29
C PHE A 100 -1.77 -14.39 5.78
N ALA A 101 -1.43 -15.19 6.79
CA ALA A 101 -2.31 -16.19 7.38
C ALA A 101 -3.60 -15.60 7.99
N ASP A 102 -3.62 -14.31 8.31
CA ASP A 102 -4.77 -13.57 8.84
C ASP A 102 -5.84 -13.24 7.79
N ARG A 103 -5.56 -13.47 6.50
CA ARG A 103 -6.52 -13.22 5.41
C ARG A 103 -7.45 -14.40 5.16
N GLN A 104 -8.56 -14.10 4.48
CA GLN A 104 -9.49 -15.13 4.03
C GLN A 104 -8.75 -16.15 3.13
N ALA A 105 -8.98 -17.44 3.38
CA ALA A 105 -8.29 -18.53 2.69
C ALA A 105 -8.37 -18.42 1.14
N GLY A 106 -9.50 -17.94 0.61
CA GLY A 106 -9.69 -17.75 -0.84
C GLY A 106 -8.79 -16.67 -1.46
N VAL A 107 -8.36 -15.67 -0.68
CA VAL A 107 -7.41 -14.64 -1.11
C VAL A 107 -5.99 -15.20 -1.14
N ASN A 108 -5.64 -16.00 -0.12
CA ASN A 108 -4.31 -16.60 -0.02
C ASN A 108 -4.04 -17.61 -1.15
N ALA A 109 -5.05 -18.36 -1.57
CA ALA A 109 -4.96 -19.29 -2.70
C ALA A 109 -4.68 -18.60 -4.05
N GLN A 110 -4.89 -17.28 -4.16
CA GLN A 110 -4.65 -16.51 -5.38
C GLN A 110 -3.30 -15.81 -5.40
N ILE A 111 -2.49 -15.92 -4.33
CA ILE A 111 -1.18 -15.29 -4.25
C ILE A 111 -0.22 -16.02 -5.20
N ARG A 112 0.30 -15.28 -6.17
CA ARG A 112 1.26 -15.77 -7.19
C ARG A 112 2.71 -15.50 -6.80
N GLY A 113 2.93 -14.60 -5.84
CA GLY A 113 4.23 -14.08 -5.47
C GLY A 113 4.12 -12.96 -4.45
N PHE A 114 5.27 -12.47 -4.00
CA PHE A 114 5.38 -11.29 -3.16
C PHE A 114 6.37 -10.31 -3.76
N VAL A 115 6.22 -9.05 -3.38
CA VAL A 115 7.22 -8.02 -3.63
C VAL A 115 7.72 -7.52 -2.29
N MET A 116 9.02 -7.72 -2.04
CA MET A 116 9.70 -7.18 -0.86
C MET A 116 10.40 -5.89 -1.26
N MET A 117 10.05 -4.79 -0.60
CA MET A 117 10.70 -3.49 -0.79
C MET A 117 11.67 -3.25 0.35
N THR A 118 12.94 -3.00 0.05
CA THR A 118 13.89 -2.36 0.96
C THR A 118 13.70 -0.85 0.90
N VAL A 119 13.32 -0.24 2.02
CA VAL A 119 13.10 1.20 2.14
C VAL A 119 14.43 1.91 2.38
N THR A 120 14.78 2.84 1.50
CA THR A 120 15.99 3.66 1.64
C THR A 120 15.68 5.08 2.08
N ARG A 121 14.43 5.53 1.89
CA ARG A 121 13.95 6.84 2.35
C ARG A 121 12.45 6.82 2.62
N ALA A 122 12.02 7.38 3.73
CA ALA A 122 10.62 7.65 4.03
C ALA A 122 10.41 9.16 4.22
N LEU A 123 9.35 9.72 3.63
CA LEU A 123 8.97 11.12 3.79
C LEU A 123 7.50 11.23 4.16
N PRO A 124 7.13 12.15 5.08
CA PRO A 124 5.73 12.37 5.40
C PRO A 124 4.98 12.96 4.20
N VAL A 125 3.70 12.62 4.12
CA VAL A 125 2.71 13.26 3.27
C VAL A 125 1.71 13.92 4.19
N ILE A 126 1.54 15.23 4.06
CA ILE A 126 0.63 16.02 4.88
C ILE A 126 -0.21 16.86 3.94
N SER A 127 -1.53 16.76 4.07
CA SER A 127 -2.45 17.55 3.27
C SER A 127 -2.30 19.05 3.55
N PRO A 128 -2.38 19.91 2.51
CA PRO A 128 -2.48 21.36 2.70
C PRO A 128 -3.69 21.80 3.53
N GLY A 129 -4.69 20.93 3.74
CA GLY A 129 -5.81 21.21 4.63
C GLY A 129 -5.43 21.51 6.10
N TYR A 130 -4.20 21.22 6.51
CA TYR A 130 -3.66 21.62 7.81
C TYR A 130 -3.18 23.09 7.87
N VAL A 131 -3.11 23.79 6.73
CA VAL A 131 -2.78 25.22 6.68
C VAL A 131 -3.80 25.99 7.52
N GLY A 132 -3.31 26.89 8.38
CA GLY A 132 -4.16 27.64 9.32
C GLY A 132 -4.33 27.00 10.69
N GLY A 133 -3.61 25.90 10.99
CA GLY A 133 -3.57 25.32 12.34
C GLY A 133 -4.72 24.36 12.65
N VAL A 134 -5.35 23.78 11.61
CA VAL A 134 -6.37 22.74 11.77
C VAL A 134 -5.76 21.56 12.53
N THR A 135 -6.45 21.07 13.55
CA THR A 135 -6.00 19.92 14.34
C THR A 135 -6.39 18.60 13.67
N GLU A 136 -5.76 17.49 14.08
CA GLU A 136 -6.13 16.16 13.57
C GLU A 136 -7.58 15.79 13.90
N SER A 137 -8.07 16.17 15.09
CA SER A 137 -9.46 15.93 15.49
C SER A 137 -10.45 16.70 14.61
N GLN A 138 -10.13 17.93 14.22
CA GLN A 138 -10.95 18.71 13.28
C GLN A 138 -10.94 18.11 11.88
N MET A 139 -9.76 17.69 11.40
CA MET A 139 -9.60 17.02 10.10
C MET A 139 -10.41 15.72 10.05
N LEU A 140 -10.29 14.88 11.08
CA LEU A 140 -11.03 13.64 11.22
C LEU A 140 -12.54 13.88 11.17
N ALA A 141 -13.07 14.76 12.03
CA ALA A 141 -14.49 15.06 12.08
C ALA A 141 -15.04 15.57 10.73
N GLN A 142 -14.29 16.44 10.05
CA GLN A 142 -14.67 16.97 8.74
C GLN A 142 -14.81 15.86 7.69
N TRP A 143 -13.83 14.94 7.61
CA TRP A 143 -13.84 13.88 6.59
C TRP A 143 -14.79 12.74 6.94
N GLU A 144 -15.03 12.47 8.22
CA GLU A 144 -16.10 11.57 8.66
C GLU A 144 -17.48 12.08 8.20
N GLU A 145 -17.78 13.36 8.44
CA GLU A 145 -19.04 13.98 8.01
C GLU A 145 -19.19 13.94 6.48
N TYR A 146 -18.13 14.30 5.75
CA TYR A 146 -18.12 14.25 4.30
C TYR A 146 -18.42 12.84 3.77
N TYR A 147 -17.69 11.82 4.23
CA TYR A 147 -17.90 10.45 3.73
C TYR A 147 -19.23 9.84 4.16
N ALA A 148 -19.75 10.20 5.35
CA ALA A 148 -21.11 9.85 5.74
C ALA A 148 -22.14 10.39 4.73
N SER A 149 -21.97 11.64 4.27
CA SER A 149 -22.85 12.24 3.26
C SER A 149 -22.72 11.58 1.88
N VAL A 150 -21.51 11.21 1.45
CA VAL A 150 -21.27 10.52 0.17
C VAL A 150 -21.93 9.15 0.16
N ASN A 151 -21.77 8.39 1.23
CA ASN A 151 -22.31 7.03 1.34
C ASN A 151 -23.84 7.03 1.43
N ALA A 152 -24.44 8.01 2.11
CA ALA A 152 -25.90 8.16 2.15
C ALA A 152 -26.52 8.41 0.76
N ASN A 153 -25.77 9.02 -0.16
CA ASN A 153 -26.21 9.38 -1.50
C ASN A 153 -25.81 8.36 -2.58
N SER A 154 -25.12 7.28 -2.23
CA SER A 154 -24.62 6.30 -3.20
C SER A 154 -25.67 5.22 -3.52
N PRO A 155 -26.06 5.00 -4.78
CA PRO A 155 -26.94 3.89 -5.14
C PRO A 155 -26.22 2.57 -4.89
N ALA A 156 -26.75 1.73 -4.01
CA ALA A 156 -26.16 0.43 -3.71
C ALA A 156 -26.14 -0.46 -4.96
N SER A 157 -24.94 -0.84 -5.43
CA SER A 157 -24.77 -1.90 -6.43
C SER A 157 -24.60 -3.25 -5.71
N SER A 158 -25.42 -4.24 -6.06
CA SER A 158 -25.42 -5.59 -5.48
C SER A 158 -24.49 -6.58 -6.19
N ALA A 159 -23.78 -6.16 -7.25
CA ALA A 159 -22.91 -7.04 -8.03
C ALA A 159 -21.46 -6.99 -7.53
N SER A 160 -20.92 -8.15 -7.14
CA SER A 160 -19.49 -8.30 -6.87
C SER A 160 -18.70 -8.20 -8.20
N PRO A 161 -17.72 -7.28 -8.31
CA PRO A 161 -16.89 -7.19 -9.51
C PRO A 161 -15.99 -8.42 -9.64
N THR A 162 -15.83 -8.91 -10.86
CA THR A 162 -14.87 -9.97 -11.20
C THR A 162 -13.49 -9.32 -11.37
N ILE A 163 -12.50 -9.76 -10.60
CA ILE A 163 -11.10 -9.31 -10.74
C ILE A 163 -10.45 -10.22 -11.80
N SER A 164 -10.08 -9.67 -12.95
CA SER A 164 -9.30 -10.34 -14.01
C SER A 164 -7.81 -10.18 -13.79
#